data_AF-A0A7Y4YG84-F1
#
_entry.id   AF-A0A7Y4YG84-F1
#
_cell.length_a   1.000
_cell.length_b   1.000
_cell.length_c   1.000
_cell.angle_alpha   90.00
_cell.angle_beta   90.00
_cell.angle_gamma   90.00
#
_symmetry.space_group_name_H-M   'P 1'
#
loop_
_entity.id
_entity.type
_entity.pdbx_description
1 polymer ?
#
loop_
_entity_poly.entity_id
_entity_poly.type
_entity_poly.pdbx_seq_one_letter_code
_entity_poly.pdbx_strand_id
1 'polypeptide(L)'
;MGLLTARPLTFLTTGFGWLLLSSLLGIAILIGLIHGTPLPSWLRLVHVHAILIGGILQLTIGGLCASLSHSSHGDETPSKSHLGLFVILNASTVGLLVGFGLGDMRIVGAAGVVILGAVASLAPVAWQFSRQSPAHPANPSWLYRFSLIALLGGLAIGIAMVFRVMPEFYAHARLLHLHLILMGFVTLAMIGATQRLLPIILQTELY
;
A
#
# COMPACT_ATOMS: atom_id res chain seq x y z
N MET A 1 19.20 23.94 -8.97
CA MET A 1 18.51 23.05 -8.00
C MET A 1 17.54 22.18 -8.78
N GLY A 2 17.90 20.93 -9.05
CA GLY A 2 17.06 20.00 -9.82
C GLY A 2 15.87 19.54 -8.99
N LEU A 3 14.65 19.94 -9.37
CA LEU A 3 13.42 19.43 -8.79
C LEU A 3 13.29 17.94 -9.15
N LEU A 4 13.38 17.08 -8.15
CA LEU A 4 13.25 15.63 -8.28
C LEU A 4 11.88 15.29 -8.88
N THR A 5 11.85 14.78 -10.10
CA THR A 5 10.63 14.20 -10.68
C THR A 5 10.43 12.80 -10.10
N ALA A 6 9.37 12.56 -9.34
CA ALA A 6 9.02 11.21 -8.89
C ALA A 6 8.47 10.41 -10.08
N ARG A 7 9.35 9.66 -10.74
CA ARG A 7 8.98 8.73 -11.81
C ARG A 7 8.33 7.49 -11.19
N PRO A 8 7.49 6.73 -11.91
CA PRO A 8 6.94 5.47 -11.41
C PRO A 8 8.02 4.53 -10.81
N LEU A 9 9.24 4.60 -11.34
CA LEU A 9 10.40 3.89 -10.83
C LEU A 9 10.77 4.26 -9.38
N THR A 10 10.63 5.53 -8.97
CA THR A 10 10.95 5.93 -7.58
C THR A 10 9.97 5.32 -6.58
N PHE A 11 8.69 5.23 -6.93
CA PHE A 11 7.71 4.50 -6.11
C PHE A 11 8.11 3.03 -5.95
N LEU A 12 8.47 2.38 -7.07
CA LEU A 12 8.86 0.97 -7.07
C LEU A 12 10.13 0.73 -6.25
N THR A 13 11.21 1.48 -6.49
CA THR A 13 12.48 1.30 -5.78
C THR A 13 12.34 1.56 -4.29
N THR A 14 11.60 2.61 -3.91
CA THR A 14 11.39 2.90 -2.48
C THR A 14 10.46 1.88 -1.84
N GLY A 15 9.46 1.35 -2.56
CA GLY A 15 8.62 0.24 -2.09
C GLY A 15 9.42 -1.03 -1.81
N PHE A 16 10.32 -1.41 -2.74
CA PHE A 16 11.26 -2.50 -2.50
C PHE A 16 12.20 -2.22 -1.33
N GLY A 17 12.68 -0.98 -1.19
CA GLY A 17 13.49 -0.57 -0.05
C GLY A 17 12.78 -0.79 1.29
N TRP A 18 11.50 -0.42 1.39
CA TRP A 18 10.68 -0.69 2.57
C TRP A 18 10.51 -2.18 2.85
N LEU A 19 10.26 -3.00 1.83
CA LEU A 19 10.17 -4.46 1.99
C LEU A 19 11.49 -5.07 2.48
N LEU A 20 12.63 -4.63 1.93
CA LEU A 20 13.95 -5.08 2.35
C LEU A 20 14.22 -4.71 3.81
N LEU A 21 14.04 -3.44 4.17
CA LEU A 21 14.23 -2.97 5.55
C LEU A 21 13.32 -3.71 6.53
N SER A 22 12.05 -3.90 6.14
CA SER A 22 11.13 -4.63 7.01
C SER A 22 11.45 -6.12 7.09
N SER A 23 11.96 -6.74 6.03
CA SER A 23 12.44 -8.13 6.06
C SER A 23 13.60 -8.29 7.06
N LEU A 24 14.59 -7.39 7.02
CA LEU A 24 15.68 -7.37 8.00
C LEU A 24 15.16 -7.21 9.44
N LEU A 25 14.20 -6.31 9.65
CA LEU A 25 13.55 -6.16 10.95
C LEU A 25 12.80 -7.43 11.38
N GLY A 26 12.11 -8.10 10.45
CA GLY A 26 11.41 -9.37 10.70
C GLY A 26 12.38 -10.48 11.12
N ILE A 27 13.54 -10.58 10.46
CA ILE A 27 14.61 -11.50 10.83
C ILE A 27 15.14 -11.18 12.23
N ALA A 28 15.38 -9.91 12.54
CA ALA A 28 15.83 -9.50 13.87
C ALA A 28 14.82 -9.87 14.97
N ILE A 29 13.52 -9.66 14.72
CA ILE A 29 12.44 -10.08 15.62
C ILE A 29 12.44 -11.59 15.81
N LEU A 30 12.61 -12.37 14.75
CA LEU A 30 12.67 -13.84 14.81
C LEU A 30 13.89 -14.32 15.61
N ILE A 31 15.07 -13.75 15.37
CA ILE A 31 16.30 -14.07 16.11
C ILE A 31 16.12 -13.79 17.59
N GLY A 32 15.59 -12.62 17.96
CA GLY A 32 15.32 -12.28 19.37
C GLY A 32 14.36 -13.26 20.04
N LEU A 33 13.34 -13.73 19.30
CA LEU A 33 12.40 -14.72 19.81
C LEU A 33 13.05 -16.09 20.02
N ILE A 34 13.92 -16.54 19.12
CA ILE A 34 14.65 -17.81 19.23
C ILE A 34 15.65 -17.77 20.39
N HIS A 35 16.34 -16.65 20.60
CA HIS A 35 17.37 -16.49 21.64
C HIS A 35 16.81 -16.07 23.01
N GLY A 36 15.48 -16.00 23.18
CA GLY A 36 14.86 -15.61 24.45
C GLY A 36 15.04 -14.12 24.82
N THR A 37 15.43 -13.28 23.86
CA THR A 37 15.58 -11.82 24.01
C THR A 37 14.60 -11.10 23.08
N PRO A 38 13.27 -11.20 23.35
CA PRO A 38 12.26 -10.65 22.45
C PRO A 38 12.41 -9.13 22.34
N LEU A 39 12.45 -8.64 21.09
CA LEU A 39 12.45 -7.22 20.80
C LEU A 39 11.13 -6.54 21.26
N PRO A 40 11.15 -5.22 21.51
CA PRO A 40 9.95 -4.47 21.88
C PRO A 40 8.75 -4.73 20.97
N SER A 41 7.57 -4.90 21.57
CA SER A 41 6.34 -5.28 20.84
C SER A 41 5.90 -4.28 19.78
N TRP A 42 6.23 -2.99 19.93
CA TRP A 42 5.93 -1.94 18.94
C TRP A 42 6.70 -2.14 17.63
N LEU A 43 7.86 -2.81 17.64
CA LEU A 43 8.61 -3.14 16.42
C LEU A 43 7.84 -4.09 15.51
N ARG A 44 6.96 -4.93 16.08
CA ARG A 44 6.05 -5.77 15.29
C ARG A 44 5.03 -4.93 14.52
N LEU A 45 4.51 -3.87 15.14
CA LEU A 45 3.60 -2.93 14.47
C LEU A 45 4.32 -2.17 13.36
N VAL A 46 5.55 -1.72 13.63
CA VAL A 46 6.40 -1.05 12.64
C VAL A 46 6.68 -1.99 11.46
N HIS A 47 7.10 -3.23 11.72
CA HIS A 47 7.37 -4.24 10.70
C HIS A 47 6.16 -4.45 9.76
N VAL A 48 4.98 -4.70 10.33
CA VAL A 48 3.77 -4.97 9.56
C VAL A 48 3.33 -3.76 8.74
N HIS A 49 3.30 -2.56 9.33
CA HIS A 49 2.86 -1.36 8.60
C HIS A 49 3.90 -0.88 7.58
N ALA A 50 5.20 -1.06 7.84
CA ALA A 50 6.25 -0.79 6.87
C ALA A 50 6.12 -1.71 5.63
N ILE A 51 5.78 -2.99 5.82
CA ILE A 51 5.49 -3.90 4.69
C ILE A 51 4.26 -3.45 3.93
N LEU A 52 3.15 -3.23 4.63
CA LEU A 52 1.86 -3.04 3.97
C LEU A 52 1.75 -1.67 3.30
N ILE A 53 2.15 -0.60 3.99
CA ILE A 53 2.00 0.78 3.52
C ILE A 53 3.24 1.21 2.75
N GLY A 54 4.43 1.12 3.37
CA GLY A 54 5.68 1.51 2.73
C GLY A 54 6.07 0.61 1.56
N GLY A 55 5.82 -0.69 1.67
CA GLY A 55 6.11 -1.69 0.65
C GLY A 55 4.98 -1.86 -0.36
N ILE A 56 3.99 -2.69 -0.01
CA ILE A 56 2.97 -3.21 -0.94
C ILE A 56 2.12 -2.09 -1.54
N LEU A 57 1.55 -1.19 -0.72
CA LEU A 57 0.74 -0.08 -1.23
C LEU A 57 1.56 0.82 -2.17
N GLN A 58 2.80 1.11 -1.81
CA GLN A 58 3.67 1.94 -2.63
C GLN A 58 4.04 1.27 -3.96
N LEU A 59 4.29 -0.04 -3.97
CA LEU A 59 4.50 -0.82 -5.19
C LEU A 59 3.25 -0.81 -6.09
N THR A 60 2.06 -1.00 -5.50
CA THR A 60 0.78 -0.97 -6.23
C THR A 60 0.54 0.39 -6.89
N ILE A 61 0.79 1.49 -6.17
CA ILE A 61 0.68 2.84 -6.72
C ILE A 61 1.73 3.07 -7.82
N GLY A 62 2.98 2.65 -7.60
CA GLY A 62 4.04 2.74 -8.61
C GLY A 62 3.68 1.98 -9.90
N GLY A 63 3.14 0.77 -9.76
CA GLY A 63 2.67 -0.04 -10.89
C GLY A 63 1.48 0.58 -11.64
N LEU A 64 0.54 1.20 -10.91
CA LEU A 64 -0.55 1.97 -11.50
C LEU A 64 -0.01 3.17 -12.29
N CYS A 65 0.88 3.97 -11.71
CA CYS A 65 1.50 5.12 -12.38
C CYS A 65 2.31 4.70 -13.62
N ALA A 66 3.05 3.59 -13.54
CA ALA A 66 3.79 3.05 -14.68
C ALA A 66 2.84 2.63 -15.82
N SER A 67 1.71 1.99 -15.47
CA SER A 67 0.70 1.57 -16.43
C SER A 67 0.04 2.75 -17.13
N LEU A 68 -0.34 3.80 -16.38
CA LEU A 68 -0.94 5.00 -16.93
C LEU A 68 0.03 5.76 -17.85
N SER A 69 1.30 5.80 -17.48
CA SER A 69 2.36 6.43 -18.30
C SER A 69 2.57 5.70 -19.63
N HIS A 70 2.40 4.37 -19.66
CA HIS A 70 2.51 3.58 -20.90
C HIS A 70 1.27 3.72 -21.81
N SER A 71 0.10 4.03 -21.25
CA SER A 71 -1.13 4.23 -22.04
C SER A 71 -1.26 5.64 -22.63
N SER A 72 -0.60 6.65 -22.05
CA SER A 72 -0.59 8.02 -22.58
C SER A 72 0.59 8.24 -23.53
N HIS A 73 0.44 7.85 -24.79
CA HIS A 73 1.42 8.12 -25.84
C HIS A 73 1.34 9.56 -26.42
N GLY A 74 0.74 10.52 -25.71
CA GLY A 74 0.56 11.90 -26.18
C GLY A 74 0.56 12.94 -25.06
N ASP A 75 1.61 13.75 -25.03
CA ASP A 75 1.62 15.20 -24.84
C ASP A 75 1.15 15.91 -23.55
N GLU A 76 0.98 15.24 -22.41
CA GLU A 76 0.75 15.96 -21.14
C GLU A 76 1.92 15.83 -20.16
N THR A 77 2.48 16.97 -19.74
CA THR A 77 3.50 17.07 -18.69
C THR A 77 2.98 16.57 -17.34
N PRO A 78 3.34 15.35 -16.84
CA PRO A 78 2.75 14.78 -15.63
C PRO A 78 3.54 15.12 -14.35
N SER A 79 4.41 16.12 -14.38
CA SER A 79 5.58 16.15 -13.49
C SER A 79 5.34 16.50 -12.02
N LYS A 80 4.25 17.20 -11.65
CA LYS A 80 4.09 17.74 -10.28
C LYS A 80 3.19 16.89 -9.38
N SER A 81 2.14 16.26 -9.93
CA SER A 81 1.15 15.50 -9.16
C SER A 81 1.75 14.26 -8.49
N HIS A 82 2.61 13.52 -9.21
CA HIS A 82 3.22 12.28 -8.72
C HIS A 82 4.25 12.51 -7.61
N LEU A 83 4.96 13.64 -7.64
CA LEU A 83 5.92 14.02 -6.60
C LEU A 83 5.21 14.34 -5.28
N GLY A 84 4.15 15.13 -5.33
CA GLY A 84 3.36 15.48 -4.15
C GLY A 84 2.86 14.22 -3.44
N LEU A 85 2.27 13.30 -4.20
CA LEU A 85 1.80 12.02 -3.66
C LEU A 85 2.92 11.16 -3.08
N PHE A 86 4.07 11.08 -3.75
CA PHE A 86 5.23 10.33 -3.25
C PHE A 86 5.69 10.85 -1.89
N VAL A 87 5.86 12.17 -1.78
CA VAL A 87 6.30 12.84 -0.56
C VAL A 87 5.28 12.65 0.55
N ILE A 88 3.99 12.89 0.26
CA ILE A 88 2.91 12.73 1.24
C ILE A 88 2.87 11.28 1.77
N LEU A 89 2.87 10.28 0.89
CA LEU A 89 2.81 8.88 1.32
C LEU A 89 4.02 8.48 2.16
N ASN A 90 5.24 8.84 1.76
CA ASN A 90 6.43 8.47 2.52
C ASN A 90 6.51 9.22 3.85
N ALA A 91 6.22 10.53 3.85
CA ALA A 91 6.20 11.32 5.08
C ALA A 91 5.15 10.81 6.07
N SER A 92 3.93 10.50 5.60
CA SER A 92 2.90 9.93 6.44
C SER A 92 3.22 8.51 6.89
N THR A 93 3.86 7.68 6.05
CA THR A 93 4.32 6.36 6.45
C THR A 93 5.35 6.47 7.57
N VAL A 94 6.37 7.30 7.41
CA VAL A 94 7.37 7.55 8.46
C VAL A 94 6.70 8.09 9.72
N GLY A 95 5.80 9.07 9.60
CA GLY A 95 5.03 9.60 10.73
C GLY A 95 4.23 8.54 11.47
N LEU A 96 3.59 7.62 10.75
CA LEU A 96 2.87 6.49 11.31
C LEU A 96 3.82 5.57 12.10
N LEU A 97 4.96 5.20 11.53
CA LEU A 97 5.94 4.30 12.15
C LEU A 97 6.57 4.94 13.39
N VAL A 98 6.92 6.22 13.32
CA VAL A 98 7.43 7.00 14.46
C VAL A 98 6.35 7.11 15.54
N GLY A 99 5.10 7.37 15.16
CA GLY A 99 3.97 7.39 16.09
C GLY A 99 3.82 6.07 16.86
N PHE A 100 3.97 4.93 16.18
CA PHE A 100 4.00 3.63 16.86
C PHE A 100 5.18 3.48 17.82
N GLY A 101 6.37 3.93 17.43
CA GLY A 101 7.56 3.88 18.27
C GLY A 101 7.47 4.77 19.51
N LEU A 102 6.84 5.94 19.39
CA LEU A 102 6.59 6.88 20.48
C LEU A 102 5.38 6.49 21.34
N GLY A 103 4.53 5.58 20.87
CA GLY A 103 3.25 5.25 21.51
C GLY A 103 2.18 6.33 21.37
N ASP A 104 2.40 7.36 20.54
CA ASP A 104 1.47 8.46 20.35
C ASP A 104 0.44 8.13 19.25
N MET A 105 -0.72 7.67 19.69
CA MET A 105 -1.83 7.30 18.82
C MET A 105 -2.44 8.49 18.06
N ARG A 106 -2.23 9.74 18.50
CA ARG A 106 -2.69 10.92 17.76
C ARG A 106 -1.89 11.11 16.49
N ILE A 107 -0.57 10.92 16.58
CA ILE A 107 0.33 10.96 15.41
C ILE A 107 -0.01 9.82 14.44
N VAL A 108 -0.22 8.61 14.97
CA VAL A 108 -0.64 7.45 14.15
C VAL A 108 -1.96 7.73 13.44
N GLY A 109 -2.96 8.28 14.14
CA GLY A 109 -4.26 8.60 13.57
C GLY A 109 -4.19 9.67 12.50
N ALA A 110 -3.46 10.76 12.76
CA ALA A 110 -3.24 11.83 11.78
C ALA A 110 -2.52 11.34 10.52
N ALA A 111 -1.45 10.56 10.68
CA ALA A 111 -0.75 9.94 9.56
C ALA A 111 -1.66 9.01 8.76
N GLY A 112 -2.47 8.19 9.43
CA GLY A 112 -3.47 7.32 8.81
C GLY A 112 -4.49 8.09 7.99
N VAL A 113 -5.03 9.20 8.50
CA VAL A 113 -5.97 10.07 7.77
C VAL A 113 -5.34 10.64 6.51
N VAL A 114 -4.08 11.08 6.58
CA VAL A 114 -3.36 11.59 5.40
C VAL A 114 -3.15 10.50 4.36
N ILE A 115 -2.79 9.27 4.77
CA ILE A 115 -2.65 8.11 3.87
C ILE A 115 -4.00 7.78 3.22
N LEU A 116 -5.09 7.74 3.99
CA LEU A 116 -6.43 7.51 3.46
C LEU A 116 -6.82 8.58 2.44
N GLY A 117 -6.56 9.86 2.73
CA GLY A 117 -6.79 10.95 1.78
C GLY A 117 -5.98 10.81 0.49
N ALA A 118 -4.71 10.44 0.59
CA ALA A 118 -3.85 10.19 -0.58
C ALA A 118 -4.37 9.03 -1.42
N VAL A 119 -4.73 7.89 -0.81
CA VAL A 119 -5.31 6.73 -1.51
C VAL A 119 -6.67 7.07 -2.11
N ALA A 120 -7.53 7.79 -1.39
CA ALA A 120 -8.84 8.21 -1.87
C ALA A 120 -8.74 9.16 -3.07
N SER A 121 -7.72 10.03 -3.12
CA SER A 121 -7.47 10.90 -4.28
C SER A 121 -7.13 10.10 -5.55
N LEU A 122 -6.54 8.91 -5.40
CA LEU A 122 -6.20 8.00 -6.51
C LEU A 122 -7.31 7.03 -6.85
N ALA A 123 -8.29 6.86 -5.97
CA ALA A 123 -9.36 5.89 -6.15
C ALA A 123 -10.15 6.10 -7.46
N PRO A 124 -10.52 7.33 -7.88
CA PRO A 124 -11.22 7.53 -9.15
C PRO A 124 -10.39 7.09 -10.36
N VAL A 125 -9.09 7.41 -10.36
CA VAL A 125 -8.16 7.06 -11.45
C VAL A 125 -7.97 5.54 -11.51
N ALA A 126 -7.72 4.90 -10.36
CA ALA A 126 -7.60 3.44 -10.27
C ALA A 126 -8.89 2.72 -10.68
N TRP A 127 -10.05 3.27 -10.31
CA TRP A 127 -11.36 2.73 -10.66
C TRP A 127 -11.65 2.82 -12.16
N GLN A 128 -11.32 3.95 -12.79
CA GLN A 128 -11.45 4.13 -14.23
C GLN A 128 -10.48 3.23 -15.00
N PHE A 129 -9.23 3.10 -14.54
CA PHE A 129 -8.24 2.20 -15.14
C PHE A 129 -8.71 0.73 -15.11
N SER A 130 -9.34 0.30 -14.01
CA SER A 130 -9.99 -1.01 -13.90
C SER A 130 -11.12 -1.19 -14.92
N ARG A 131 -11.90 -0.15 -15.25
CA ARG A 131 -12.97 -0.21 -16.27
C ARG A 131 -12.41 -0.30 -17.70
N GLN A 132 -11.30 0.39 -17.96
CA GLN A 132 -10.72 0.54 -19.30
C GLN A 132 -9.68 -0.53 -19.67
N SER A 133 -9.46 -1.54 -18.81
CA SER A 133 -8.62 -2.69 -19.13
C SER A 133 -9.40 -3.95 -19.56
N PRO A 134 -10.30 -3.92 -20.59
CA PRO A 134 -10.96 -5.13 -21.09
C PRO A 134 -10.08 -5.93 -22.07
N ALA A 135 -8.77 -5.67 -22.13
CA ALA A 135 -7.93 -6.15 -23.23
C ALA A 135 -7.60 -7.65 -23.20
N HIS A 136 -7.96 -8.43 -22.17
CA HIS A 136 -7.80 -9.90 -22.17
C HIS A 136 -9.01 -10.56 -21.48
N PRO A 137 -9.58 -11.65 -22.05
CA PRO A 137 -10.73 -12.37 -21.48
C PRO A 137 -10.47 -12.94 -20.07
N ALA A 138 -9.19 -13.07 -19.68
CA ALA A 138 -8.75 -13.64 -18.41
C ALA A 138 -8.45 -12.63 -17.28
N ASN A 139 -8.65 -11.30 -17.46
CA ASN A 139 -8.35 -10.30 -16.43
C ASN A 139 -9.63 -9.67 -15.85
N PRO A 140 -10.17 -10.20 -14.75
CA PRO A 140 -11.50 -9.84 -14.34
C PRO A 140 -11.39 -8.58 -13.47
N SER A 141 -11.68 -7.43 -14.09
CA SER A 141 -11.58 -6.06 -13.53
C SER A 141 -12.18 -5.87 -12.13
N TRP A 142 -13.07 -6.77 -11.69
CA TRP A 142 -13.63 -6.79 -10.34
C TRP A 142 -12.55 -6.96 -9.26
N LEU A 143 -11.51 -7.78 -9.48
CA LEU A 143 -10.46 -8.04 -8.49
C LEU A 143 -9.82 -6.73 -8.01
N TYR A 144 -9.46 -5.85 -8.94
CA TYR A 144 -8.88 -4.55 -8.64
C TYR A 144 -9.85 -3.62 -7.89
N ARG A 145 -11.15 -3.68 -8.20
CA ARG A 145 -12.18 -2.86 -7.53
C ARG A 145 -12.40 -3.31 -6.10
N PHE A 146 -12.55 -4.61 -5.88
CA PHE A 146 -12.69 -5.16 -4.54
C PHE A 146 -11.43 -4.94 -3.71
N SER A 147 -10.24 -5.07 -4.33
CA SER A 147 -8.98 -4.73 -3.68
C SER A 147 -8.93 -3.27 -3.22
N LEU A 148 -9.34 -2.32 -4.07
CA LEU A 148 -9.40 -0.90 -3.74
C LEU A 148 -10.44 -0.59 -2.63
N ILE A 149 -11.64 -1.18 -2.72
CA ILE A 149 -12.67 -1.03 -1.67
C ILE A 149 -12.15 -1.59 -0.34
N ALA A 150 -11.51 -2.75 -0.36
CA ALA A 150 -10.96 -3.38 0.82
C ALA A 150 -9.82 -2.56 1.43
N LEU A 151 -8.96 -1.95 0.60
CA LEU A 151 -7.92 -1.02 1.05
C LEU A 151 -8.52 0.21 1.76
N LEU A 152 -9.49 0.87 1.14
CA LEU A 152 -10.15 2.06 1.71
C LEU A 152 -10.89 1.72 3.00
N GLY A 153 -11.66 0.63 3.00
CA GLY A 153 -12.37 0.14 4.19
C GLY A 153 -11.40 -0.26 5.30
N GLY A 154 -10.33 -0.96 4.97
CA GLY A 154 -9.27 -1.34 5.91
C GLY A 154 -8.61 -0.12 6.55
N LEU A 155 -8.23 0.88 5.75
CA LEU A 155 -7.68 2.16 6.26
C LEU A 155 -8.66 2.88 7.18
N ALA A 156 -9.92 3.02 6.78
CA ALA A 156 -10.95 3.69 7.58
C ALA A 156 -11.17 3.00 8.94
N ILE A 157 -11.24 1.67 8.96
CA ILE A 157 -11.36 0.90 10.21
C ILE A 157 -10.10 1.03 11.06
N GLY A 158 -8.91 1.01 10.44
CA GLY A 158 -7.64 1.24 11.14
C GLY A 158 -7.62 2.58 11.87
N ILE A 159 -8.04 3.65 11.19
CA ILE A 159 -8.15 4.99 11.76
C ILE A 159 -9.20 5.04 12.88
N ALA A 160 -10.37 4.43 12.67
CA ALA A 160 -11.43 4.37 13.69
C ALA A 160 -10.97 3.65 14.97
N MET A 161 -10.15 2.60 14.85
CA MET A 161 -9.55 1.92 16.01
C MET A 161 -8.59 2.81 16.77
N VAL A 162 -7.76 3.59 16.07
CA VAL A 162 -6.79 4.50 16.68
C VAL A 162 -7.49 5.61 17.47
N PHE A 163 -8.58 6.17 16.93
CA PHE A 163 -9.39 7.18 17.62
C PHE A 163 -10.39 6.60 18.63
N ARG A 164 -10.41 5.27 18.83
CA ARG A 164 -11.32 4.58 19.76
C ARG A 164 -12.80 4.91 19.54
N VAL A 165 -13.23 5.01 18.28
CA VAL A 165 -14.62 5.36 17.93
C VAL A 165 -15.62 4.28 18.39
N MET A 166 -15.20 3.01 18.44
CA MET A 166 -16.02 1.87 18.87
C MET A 166 -15.22 0.91 19.77
N PRO A 167 -15.00 1.26 21.04
CA PRO A 167 -14.13 0.48 21.93
C PRO A 167 -14.71 -0.91 22.24
N GLU A 168 -16.03 -1.04 22.36
CA GLU A 168 -16.73 -2.30 22.63
C GLU A 168 -16.48 -3.37 21.55
N PHE A 169 -16.30 -2.94 20.30
CA PHE A 169 -16.10 -3.81 19.14
C PHE A 169 -14.64 -3.91 18.70
N TYR A 170 -13.67 -3.49 19.53
CA TYR A 170 -12.27 -3.39 19.14
C TYR A 170 -11.69 -4.71 18.60
N ALA A 171 -12.02 -5.85 19.20
CA ALA A 171 -11.57 -7.15 18.74
C ALA A 171 -12.11 -7.50 17.33
N HIS A 172 -13.39 -7.22 17.09
CA HIS A 172 -14.06 -7.43 15.80
C HIS A 172 -13.52 -6.46 14.74
N ALA A 173 -13.34 -5.19 15.09
CA ALA A 173 -12.76 -4.18 14.22
C ALA A 173 -11.32 -4.54 13.81
N ARG A 174 -10.51 -5.06 14.75
CA ARG A 174 -9.14 -5.52 14.45
C ARG A 174 -9.15 -6.70 13.49
N LEU A 175 -10.04 -7.66 13.71
CA LEU A 175 -10.18 -8.83 12.83
C LEU A 175 -10.60 -8.40 11.43
N LEU A 176 -11.61 -7.55 11.33
CA LEU A 176 -12.13 -7.02 10.06
C LEU A 176 -11.05 -6.21 9.32
N HIS A 177 -10.30 -5.36 10.02
CA HIS A 177 -9.16 -4.63 9.46
C HIS A 177 -8.11 -5.59 8.86
N LEU A 178 -7.74 -6.65 9.59
CA LEU A 178 -6.80 -7.66 9.09
C LEU A 178 -7.33 -8.38 7.85
N HIS A 179 -8.61 -8.76 7.84
CA HIS A 179 -9.21 -9.46 6.70
C HIS A 179 -9.29 -8.57 5.46
N LEU A 180 -9.72 -7.32 5.62
CA LEU A 180 -9.80 -6.36 4.53
C LEU A 180 -8.41 -6.07 3.95
N ILE A 181 -7.39 -5.89 4.79
CA ILE A 181 -6.05 -5.58 4.29
C ILE A 181 -5.36 -6.81 3.69
N LEU A 182 -5.34 -7.94 4.38
CA LEU A 182 -4.61 -9.12 3.90
C LEU A 182 -5.35 -9.83 2.77
N MET A 183 -6.58 -10.29 3.01
CA MET A 183 -7.31 -11.05 2.01
C MET A 183 -7.94 -10.15 0.95
N GLY A 184 -8.49 -9.00 1.36
CA GLY A 184 -9.15 -8.08 0.44
C GLY A 184 -8.16 -7.29 -0.41
N PHE A 185 -7.21 -6.60 0.20
CA PHE A 185 -6.28 -5.76 -0.55
C PHE A 185 -5.09 -6.56 -1.09
N VAL A 186 -4.22 -7.10 -0.23
CA VAL A 186 -2.94 -7.70 -0.63
C VAL A 186 -3.16 -8.89 -1.56
N THR A 187 -3.96 -9.88 -1.16
CA THR A 187 -4.16 -11.09 -1.96
C THR A 187 -4.79 -10.78 -3.32
N LEU A 188 -5.86 -9.99 -3.37
CA LEU A 188 -6.51 -9.64 -4.65
C LEU A 188 -5.59 -8.79 -5.55
N ALA A 189 -4.81 -7.87 -4.97
CA ALA A 189 -3.83 -7.08 -5.73
C ALA A 189 -2.74 -7.96 -6.31
N MET A 190 -2.22 -8.94 -5.55
CA MET A 190 -1.20 -9.88 -6.03
C MET A 190 -1.74 -10.83 -7.10
N ILE A 191 -2.97 -11.34 -6.95
CA ILE A 191 -3.62 -12.17 -7.98
C ILE A 191 -3.79 -11.34 -9.26
N GLY A 192 -4.34 -10.13 -9.15
CA GLY A 192 -4.53 -9.25 -10.30
C GLY A 192 -3.19 -8.88 -10.98
N ALA A 193 -2.15 -8.60 -10.19
CA ALA A 193 -0.82 -8.31 -10.72
C ALA A 193 -0.22 -9.54 -11.42
N THR A 194 -0.34 -10.72 -10.84
CA THR A 194 0.15 -11.98 -11.42
C THR A 194 -0.57 -12.29 -12.74
N GLN A 195 -1.89 -12.21 -12.77
CA GLN A 195 -2.69 -12.42 -13.99
C GLN A 195 -2.31 -11.47 -15.12
N ARG A 196 -1.80 -10.27 -14.79
CA ARG A 196 -1.35 -9.29 -15.78
C ARG A 196 0.11 -9.46 -16.19
N LEU A 197 1.01 -9.75 -15.26
CA LEU A 197 2.45 -9.82 -15.51
C LEU A 197 2.90 -11.17 -16.05
N LEU A 198 2.26 -12.26 -15.62
CA LEU A 198 2.57 -13.62 -16.04
C LEU A 198 2.51 -13.82 -17.57
N PRO A 199 1.45 -13.39 -18.30
CA PRO A 199 1.39 -13.56 -19.75
C PRO A 199 2.45 -12.71 -20.48
N ILE A 200 2.79 -11.54 -19.94
CA ILE A 200 3.84 -10.66 -20.47
C ILE A 200 5.22 -11.33 -20.35
N ILE A 201 5.51 -11.95 -19.21
CA ILE A 201 6.79 -12.64 -18.95
C ILE A 201 6.90 -13.91 -19.78
N LEU A 202 5.82 -14.70 -19.86
CA LEU A 202 5.81 -15.97 -20.57
C LEU A 202 5.65 -15.81 -22.10
N GLN A 203 5.28 -14.64 -22.60
CA GLN A 203 4.89 -14.41 -24.00
C GLN A 203 3.75 -15.34 -24.45
N THR A 204 2.83 -15.69 -23.53
CA THR A 204 1.69 -16.59 -23.78
C THR A 204 0.39 -15.93 -23.34
N GLU A 205 -0.70 -16.13 -24.07
CA GLU A 205 -2.02 -15.72 -23.59
C GLU A 205 -2.54 -16.69 -22.52
N LEU A 206 -3.02 -16.14 -21.39
CA LEU A 206 -3.73 -16.91 -20.37
C LEU A 206 -5.15 -17.17 -20.87
N TYR A 207 -5.50 -18.46 -21.03
CA TYR A 207 -6.84 -18.93 -21.37
C TYR A 207 -7.79 -18.85 -20.16
#